data_AF-A0A0L6JGA0-F1
#
_entry.id   AF-A0A0L6JGA0-F1
#
_cell.length_a   1.000
_cell.length_b   1.000
_cell.length_c   1.000
_cell.angle_alpha   90.00
_cell.angle_beta   90.00
_cell.angle_gamma   90.00
#
_symmetry.space_group_name_H-M   'P 1'
#
loop_
_entity.id
_entity.type
_entity.pdbx_description
1 polymer ?
#
loop_
_entity_poly.entity_id
_entity_poly.type
_entity_poly.pdbx_seq_one_letter_code
_entity_poly.pdbx_strand_id
1 'polypeptide(L)' 'MQEVAEILAERGDMTTAEILLELRTVTLRGITLHKEPLTSGTLKKKMDVRASFESYFEPRAEGCYARRAG' A
#
# COMPACT_ATOMS: atom_id res chain seq x y z
N MET A 1 2.92 6.61 0.66
CA MET A 1 3.69 5.40 0.26
C MET A 1 4.59 4.96 1.39
N GLN A 2 5.27 5.90 2.06
CA GLN A 2 5.98 5.59 3.30
C GLN A 2 5.08 4.93 4.36
N GLU A 3 3.89 5.48 4.64
CA GLU A 3 2.91 4.86 5.57
C GLU A 3 2.58 3.41 5.20
N VAL A 4 2.40 3.10 3.91
CA VAL A 4 2.18 1.72 3.44
C VAL A 4 3.40 0.84 3.69
N ALA A 5 4.61 1.37 3.47
CA ALA A 5 5.84 0.63 3.76
C ALA A 5 6.03 0.40 5.28
N GLU A 6 5.62 1.34 6.13
CA GLU A 6 5.62 1.19 7.58
C GLU A 6 4.60 0.15 8.03
N ILE A 7 3.37 0.18 7.50
CA ILE A 7 2.34 -0.85 7.74
C ILE A 7 2.88 -2.23 7.36
N LEU A 8 3.45 -2.38 6.18
CA LEU A 8 4.02 -3.66 5.73
C LEU A 8 5.26 -4.08 6.54
N ALA A 9 6.02 -3.13 7.10
CA ALA A 9 7.14 -3.45 8.00
C ALA A 9 6.64 -4.02 9.33
N GLU A 10 5.53 -3.50 9.85
CA GLU A 10 4.96 -3.91 11.15
C GLU A 10 4.11 -5.18 11.04
N ARG A 11 3.30 -5.28 9.99
CA ARG A 11 2.25 -6.31 9.83
C ARG A 11 2.64 -7.45 8.88
N GLY A 12 3.72 -7.26 8.11
CA GLY A 12 4.15 -8.23 7.11
C GLY A 12 3.39 -8.10 5.79
N ASP A 13 3.36 -9.19 5.03
CA ASP A 13 2.78 -9.23 3.68
C ASP A 13 1.25 -9.06 3.76
N MET A 14 0.70 -8.11 2.98
CA MET A 14 -0.72 -7.78 3.04
C MET A 14 -1.31 -7.51 1.66
N THR A 15 -2.60 -7.76 1.53
CA THR A 15 -3.38 -7.38 0.36
C THR A 15 -3.69 -5.88 0.34
N THR A 16 -3.95 -5.34 -0.84
CA THR A 16 -4.39 -3.94 -0.99
C THR A 16 -5.66 -3.59 -0.20
N ALA A 17 -6.56 -4.55 0.03
CA ALA A 17 -7.75 -4.31 0.85
C ALA A 17 -7.40 -4.11 2.32
N GLU A 18 -6.50 -4.94 2.86
CA GLU A 18 -6.04 -4.88 4.25
C GLU A 18 -5.18 -3.62 4.48
N ILE A 19 -4.25 -3.32 3.56
CA ILE A 19 -3.46 -2.07 3.61
C ILE A 19 -4.38 -0.85 3.63
N LEU A 20 -5.44 -0.86 2.83
CA LEU A 20 -6.39 0.25 2.77
C LEU A 20 -7.21 0.40 4.06
N LEU A 21 -7.51 -0.71 4.73
CA LEU A 21 -8.15 -0.70 6.04
C LEU A 21 -7.21 -0.08 7.09
N GLU A 22 -5.96 -0.52 7.14
CA GLU A 22 -4.94 0.04 8.05
C GLU A 22 -4.66 1.51 7.77
N LEU A 23 -4.61 1.92 6.50
CA LEU A 23 -4.47 3.34 6.17
C LEU A 23 -5.62 4.19 6.73
N ARG A 24 -6.85 3.66 6.80
CA ARG A 24 -8.00 4.37 7.40
C ARG A 24 -7.87 4.48 8.92
N THR A 25 -7.27 3.49 9.58
CA THR A 25 -7.11 3.49 11.03
C THR A 25 -5.98 4.41 11.48
N VAL A 26 -4.88 4.49 10.70
CA VAL A 26 -3.69 5.28 11.08
C VAL A 26 -3.69 6.72 10.57
N THR A 27 -4.48 7.07 9.54
CA THR A 27 -4.52 8.45 9.02
C THR A 27 -5.71 9.27 9.55
N LEU A 28 -5.43 10.28 10.39
CA LEU A 28 -6.42 11.24 10.91
C LEU A 28 -7.16 12.05 9.82
N ARG A 29 -6.63 12.08 8.59
CA ARG A 29 -7.20 12.82 7.44
C ARG A 29 -7.92 11.94 6.41
N GLY A 30 -8.03 10.63 6.65
CA GLY A 30 -8.78 9.71 5.79
C GLY A 30 -8.39 9.81 4.31
N ILE A 31 -7.26 9.19 3.93
CA ILE A 31 -6.89 8.75 2.56
C ILE A 31 -7.56 9.44 1.34
N THR A 32 -7.66 10.76 1.35
CA THR A 32 -8.15 11.54 0.22
C THR A 32 -6.94 11.92 -0.60
N LEU A 33 -6.68 11.14 -1.65
CA LEU A 33 -5.71 11.51 -2.67
C LEU A 33 -6.42 12.49 -3.61
N HIS A 34 -6.04 13.78 -3.60
CA HIS A 34 -6.49 14.81 -4.54
C HIS A 34 -7.87 14.56 -5.19
N LYS A 35 -8.95 14.84 -4.44
CA LYS A 35 -10.35 14.83 -4.89
C LYS A 35 -10.96 13.47 -5.28
N GLU A 36 -10.24 12.34 -5.19
CA GLU A 36 -10.83 11.00 -5.40
C GLU A 36 -10.61 10.08 -4.18
N PRO A 37 -11.58 9.20 -3.85
CA PRO A 37 -11.38 8.18 -2.83
C PRO A 37 -10.24 7.23 -3.21
N LEU A 38 -9.29 7.01 -2.30
CA LEU A 38 -8.39 5.88 -2.45
C LEU A 38 -9.21 4.59 -2.35
N THR A 39 -9.22 3.81 -3.42
CA THR A 39 -9.87 2.49 -3.50
C THR A 39 -8.80 1.42 -3.56
N SER A 40 -9.16 0.16 -3.32
CA SER A 40 -8.22 -0.97 -3.45
C SER A 40 -7.64 -1.03 -4.86
N GLY A 41 -8.44 -0.74 -5.90
CA GLY A 41 -8.00 -0.70 -7.29
C GLY A 41 -7.00 0.42 -7.58
N THR A 42 -7.22 1.63 -7.08
CA THR A 42 -6.27 2.75 -7.27
C THR A 42 -5.00 2.56 -6.44
N LEU A 43 -5.12 1.96 -5.24
CA LEU A 43 -3.97 1.57 -4.43
C LEU A 43 -3.13 0.48 -5.11
N LYS A 44 -3.76 -0.59 -5.63
CA LYS A 44 -3.09 -1.66 -6.40
C LYS A 44 -2.25 -1.08 -7.53
N LYS A 45 -2.86 -0.28 -8.41
CA LYS A 45 -2.16 0.38 -9.53
C LYS A 45 -0.92 1.18 -9.07
N LYS A 46 -1.04 1.89 -7.94
CA LYS A 46 0.05 2.70 -7.40
C LYS A 46 1.17 1.84 -6.83
N MET A 47 0.82 0.75 -6.14
CA MET A 47 1.77 -0.21 -5.61
C MET A 47 2.49 -0.96 -6.73
N ASP A 48 1.76 -1.38 -7.77
CA ASP A 48 2.33 -2.01 -8.97
C ASP A 48 3.36 -1.11 -9.65
N VAL A 49 3.04 0.18 -9.84
CA VAL A 49 3.99 1.15 -10.41
C VAL A 49 5.24 1.28 -9.52
N ARG A 50 5.11 1.27 -8.20
CA ARG A 50 6.27 1.38 -7.30
C ARG A 50 7.10 0.11 -7.26
N ALA A 51 6.45 -1.05 -7.29
CA ALA A 51 7.08 -2.35 -7.42
C ALA A 51 7.85 -2.49 -8.76
N SER A 52 7.29 -2.00 -9.87
CA SER A 52 7.96 -2.05 -11.18
C SER A 52 9.18 -1.13 -11.28
N PHE A 53 9.21 -0.05 -10.49
CA PHE A 53 10.40 0.79 -10.33
C PHE A 53 11.31 0.30 -9.19
N GLU A 54 11.14 -0.95 -8.75
CA GLU A 54 12.02 -1.59 -7.77
C GLU A 54 12.08 -0.80 -6.43
N SER A 55 11.00 -0.09 -6.12
CA SER A 55 10.98 0.88 -5.04
C SER A 55 10.00 0.43 -3.95
N TYR A 56 10.51 0.29 -2.71
CA TYR A 56 9.75 0.07 -1.46
C TYR A 56 8.96 -1.25 -1.31
N PHE A 57 8.52 -1.89 -2.39
CA PHE A 57 7.59 -3.05 -2.33
C PHE A 57 8.02 -4.20 -3.24
N GLU A 58 7.71 -5.41 -2.82
CA GLU A 58 7.82 -6.63 -3.63
C GLU A 58 6.43 -7.25 -3.81
N PRO A 59 6.01 -7.54 -5.06
CA PRO A 59 4.78 -8.30 -5.29
C PRO A 59 5.00 -9.75 -4.87
N ARG A 60 4.06 -10.31 -4.10
CA ARG A 60 4.12 -11.70 -3.61
C ARG A 60 3.13 -12.61 -4.33
N ALA A 61 1.87 -12.23 -4.27
CA ALA A 61 0.76 -12.86 -4.96
C ALA A 61 -0.10 -11.76 -5.58
N GLU A 62 -1.12 -12.11 -6.37
CA GLU A 62 -1.92 -11.10 -7.04
C GLU A 62 -2.53 -10.09 -6.04
N GLY A 63 -2.08 -8.83 -6.11
CA GLY A 63 -2.56 -7.76 -5.23
C GLY A 63 -2.10 -7.86 -3.77
N CYS A 64 -1.11 -8.73 -3.47
CA CYS A 64 -0.44 -8.85 -2.19
C CYS A 64 1.01 -8.35 -2.30
N TYR A 65 1.41 -7.54 -1.33
CA TYR A 65 2.71 -6.87 -1.35
C TYR A 65 3.43 -7.07 -0.02
N ALA A 66 4.73 -7.29 -0.13
CA ALA A 66 5.67 -7.24 0.97
C ALA A 66 6.42 -5.90 0.93
N ARG A 67 6.98 -5.49 2.07
CA ARG A 67 8.02 -4.46 2.08
C ARG A 67 9.28 -5.02 1.43
N ARG A 68 9.85 -4.30 0.46
CA ARG A 68 11.19 -4.59 -0.05
C ARG A 68 12.21 -4.26 1.05
N ALA A 69 12.98 -5.26 1.48
CA ALA A 69 14.18 -5.00 2.28
C ALA A 69 15.20 -4.31 1.38
N GLY A 70 15.74 -3.18 1.84
CA GLY A 70 16.78 -2.43 1.11
C GLY A 70 18.06 -3.24 0.94
#